data_AF-A0A6L8HWN0-F1
#
_entry.id   AF-A0A6L8HWN0-F1
#
_cell.length_a   1.000
_cell.length_b   1.000
_cell.length_c   1.000
_cell.angle_alpha   90.00
_cell.angle_beta   90.00
_cell.angle_gamma   90.00
#
_symmetry.space_group_name_H-M   'P 1'
#
loop_
_entity.id
_entity.type
_entity.pdbx_description
1 polymer ?
#
loop_
_entity_poly.entity_id
_entity_poly.type
_entity_poly.pdbx_seq_one_letter_code
_entity_poly.pdbx_strand_id
1 'polypeptide(L)'
;MQRGLEGVNVAATKLCTIDGQKGQLIYAGYDIYDLAEHASFEETAYLLWNLDLPTSRQLNDLNALLIEERPLSDLNRTLIHELAGKCL
;
A
#
# COMPACT_ATOMS: atom_id res chain seq x y z
N MET A 1 5.27 7.22 33.00
CA MET A 1 5.05 6.16 31.99
C MET A 1 4.22 6.76 30.86
N GLN A 2 4.81 6.98 29.68
CA GLN A 2 4.07 7.39 28.49
C GLN A 2 3.23 6.17 28.03
N ARG A 3 1.90 6.24 28.10
CA ARG A 3 1.04 5.20 27.52
C ARG A 3 1.04 5.38 26.00
N GLY A 4 1.30 4.30 25.25
CA GLY A 4 1.06 4.28 23.80
C GLY A 4 2.10 4.97 22.90
N LEU A 5 3.31 5.30 23.39
CA LEU A 5 4.38 5.95 22.60
C LEU A 5 4.00 7.29 21.96
N GLU A 6 2.97 7.96 22.49
CA GLU A 6 2.53 9.27 22.02
C GLU A 6 3.65 10.31 22.18
N GLY A 7 4.07 10.90 21.06
CA GLY A 7 5.17 11.87 21.00
C GLY A 7 6.58 11.28 20.95
N VAL A 8 6.73 9.96 20.82
CA VAL A 8 8.04 9.29 20.71
C VAL A 8 8.38 9.00 19.25
N ASN A 9 9.42 9.64 18.71
CA ASN A 9 9.93 9.34 17.37
C ASN A 9 10.68 8.01 17.39
N VAL A 10 10.08 6.98 16.77
CA VAL A 10 10.63 5.60 16.78
C VAL A 10 11.62 5.36 15.63
N ALA A 11 11.43 6.02 14.48
CA ALA A 11 12.39 6.00 13.37
C ALA A 11 12.11 7.14 12.37
N ALA A 12 13.13 7.59 11.65
CA ALA A 12 12.95 8.42 10.46
C ALA A 12 12.60 7.51 9.27
N THR A 13 11.54 7.84 8.53
CA THR A 13 11.13 7.12 7.33
C THR A 13 11.05 8.07 6.14
N LYS A 14 11.47 7.58 4.96
CA LYS A 14 11.29 8.30 3.69
C LYS A 14 9.93 8.03 3.03
N LEU A 15 9.15 7.12 3.60
CA LEU A 15 7.92 6.62 2.97
C LEU A 15 6.75 7.57 3.10
N CYS A 16 6.54 8.13 4.29
CA CYS A 16 5.33 8.87 4.59
C CYS A 16 5.62 9.99 5.59
N THR A 17 5.14 11.19 5.26
CA THR A 17 5.12 12.35 6.17
C THR A 17 3.68 12.71 6.46
N ILE A 18 3.34 12.82 7.74
CA ILE A 18 2.01 13.20 8.20
C ILE A 18 2.14 14.51 8.98
N ASP A 19 1.48 15.57 8.51
CA ASP A 19 1.28 16.80 9.28
C ASP A 19 -0.19 16.88 9.70
N GLY A 20 -0.46 16.37 10.91
CA GLY A 20 -1.80 16.32 11.47
C GLY A 20 -2.40 17.70 11.80
N GLN A 21 -1.58 18.76 11.90
CA GLN A 21 -2.09 20.12 12.13
C GLN A 21 -2.57 20.76 10.83
N LYS A 22 -1.90 20.47 9.72
CA LYS A 22 -2.29 20.94 8.38
C LYS A 22 -3.21 19.97 7.64
N GLY A 23 -3.44 18.78 8.18
CA GLY A 23 -4.22 17.73 7.53
C GLY A 23 -3.53 17.17 6.28
N GLN A 24 -2.20 17.19 6.23
CA GLN A 24 -1.42 16.77 5.08
C GLN A 24 -0.88 15.36 5.26
N LEU A 25 -0.98 14.57 4.19
CA LEU A 25 -0.40 13.25 4.06
C LEU A 25 0.41 13.21 2.77
N ILE A 26 1.69 12.92 2.90
CA ILE A 26 2.64 12.93 1.79
C ILE A 26 3.27 11.54 1.68
N TYR A 27 3.17 10.90 0.51
CA TYR A 27 3.83 9.62 0.20
C TYR A 27 5.05 9.86 -0.67
N ALA A 28 6.23 9.49 -0.17
CA ALA A 28 7.52 9.61 -0.87
C ALA A 28 7.76 10.99 -1.55
N GLY A 29 7.18 12.06 -0.99
CA GLY A 29 7.29 13.42 -1.52
C GLY A 29 6.08 13.91 -2.33
N TYR A 30 5.09 13.06 -2.61
CA TYR A 30 3.85 13.40 -3.33
C TYR A 30 2.68 13.59 -2.37
N ASP A 31 1.85 14.62 -2.62
CA ASP A 31 0.60 14.80 -1.87
C ASP A 31 -0.35 13.63 -2.16
N ILE A 32 -1.03 13.13 -1.12
CA ILE A 32 -2.00 12.04 -1.26
C ILE A 32 -3.13 12.40 -2.23
N TYR A 33 -3.54 13.67 -2.30
CA TYR A 33 -4.62 14.11 -3.19
C TYR A 33 -4.18 14.03 -4.64
N ASP A 34 -2.94 14.42 -4.97
CA ASP A 34 -2.38 14.30 -6.32
C ASP A 34 -2.32 12.84 -6.76
N LEU A 35 -1.89 11.94 -5.86
CA LEU A 35 -1.86 10.51 -6.14
C LEU A 35 -3.27 9.94 -6.35
N ALA A 36 -4.24 10.35 -5.53
CA ALA A 36 -5.61 9.88 -5.66
C ALA A 36 -6.29 10.33 -6.97
N GLU A 37 -5.94 11.51 -7.47
CA GLU A 37 -6.51 12.06 -8.71
C GLU A 37 -5.80 11.57 -9.97
N HIS A 38 -4.49 11.30 -9.89
CA HIS A 38 -3.64 11.11 -11.08
C HIS A 38 -2.92 9.77 -11.16
N ALA A 39 -2.85 9.00 -10.07
CA ALA A 39 -2.14 7.72 -10.06
C ALA A 39 -3.11 6.54 -9.84
N SER A 40 -2.79 5.41 -10.49
CA SER A 40 -3.42 4.13 -10.19
C SER A 40 -2.95 3.56 -8.85
N PHE A 41 -3.66 2.52 -8.40
CA PHE A 41 -3.23 1.75 -7.23
C PHE A 41 -1.84 1.15 -7.46
N GLU A 42 -1.57 0.59 -8.63
CA GLU A 42 -0.30 -0.06 -8.97
C GLU A 42 0.86 0.94 -9.03
N GLU A 43 0.64 2.15 -9.56
CA GLU A 43 1.63 3.24 -9.52
C GLU A 43 1.94 3.67 -8.09
N THR A 44 0.90 3.81 -7.25
CA THR A 44 1.06 4.18 -5.84
C THR A 44 1.75 3.07 -5.04
N ALA A 45 1.43 1.81 -5.30
CA ALA A 45 2.11 0.66 -4.69
C ALA A 45 3.59 0.61 -5.08
N TYR A 46 3.89 0.83 -6.37
CA TYR A 46 5.26 0.92 -6.86
C TYR A 46 6.03 2.05 -6.18
N LEU A 47 5.44 3.24 -6.09
CA LEU A 47 6.00 4.40 -5.39
C LEU A 47 6.34 4.07 -3.94
N LEU A 48 5.43 3.42 -3.21
CA LEU A 48 5.65 3.06 -1.82
C LEU A 48 6.77 2.03 -1.63
N TRP A 49 6.97 1.12 -2.59
CA TRP A 49 8.06 0.15 -2.50
C TRP A 49 9.42 0.68 -2.96
N ASN A 50 9.42 1.58 -3.96
CA ASN A 50 10.65 2.00 -4.65
C ASN A 50 11.04 3.45 -4.38
N LEU A 51 10.19 4.22 -3.69
CA LEU A 51 10.34 5.66 -3.40
C LEU A 51 10.38 6.55 -4.66
N ASP A 52 9.92 6.04 -5.80
CA ASP A 52 9.80 6.79 -7.06
C ASP A 52 8.65 6.24 -7.91
N LEU A 53 8.05 7.08 -8.78
CA LEU A 53 7.00 6.65 -9.69
C LEU A 53 7.56 5.74 -10.79
N PRO A 54 6.82 4.71 -11.22
CA PRO A 54 7.30 3.79 -12.22
C PRO A 54 7.37 4.45 -13.61
N THR A 55 8.37 4.07 -14.40
CA THR A 55 8.30 4.23 -15.85
C THR A 55 7.21 3.33 -16.44
N SER A 56 6.73 3.62 -17.65
CA SER A 56 5.70 2.80 -18.31
C SER A 56 6.10 1.32 -18.43
N ARG A 57 7.40 1.03 -18.60
CA ARG A 57 7.90 -0.35 -18.63
C ARG A 57 7.79 -1.02 -17.26
N GLN A 58 8.27 -0.36 -16.20
CA GLN A 58 8.19 -0.89 -14.84
C GLN A 58 6.75 -1.10 -14.38
N LEU A 59 5.84 -0.20 -14.76
CA LEU A 59 4.41 -0.34 -14.47
C LEU A 59 3.81 -1.55 -15.19
N ASN A 60 4.15 -1.77 -16.46
CA ASN A 60 3.69 -2.95 -17.20
C ASN A 60 4.23 -4.25 -16.59
N ASP A 61 5.51 -4.27 -16.21
CA ASP A 61 6.14 -5.43 -15.58
C ASP A 61 5.48 -5.74 -14.22
N LEU A 62 5.22 -4.70 -13.40
CA LEU A 62 4.51 -4.86 -12.13
C LEU A 62 3.08 -5.37 -12.33
N ASN A 63 2.34 -4.81 -13.29
CA ASN A 63 0.98 -5.25 -13.59
C ASN A 63 0.93 -6.73 -14.01
N ALA A 64 1.88 -7.17 -14.83
CA ALA A 64 1.98 -8.57 -15.23
C ALA A 64 2.20 -9.48 -14.01
N LEU A 65 3.15 -9.14 -13.14
CA LEU A 65 3.41 -9.84 -11.88
C LEU A 65 2.17 -9.90 -10.97
N LEU A 66 1.50 -8.76 -10.77
CA LEU A 66 0.30 -8.73 -9.93
C LEU A 66 -0.83 -9.58 -10.51
N ILE A 67 -0.98 -9.63 -11.83
CA ILE A 67 -1.97 -10.50 -12.49
C ILE A 67 -1.62 -11.97 -12.30
N GLU A 68 -0.36 -12.33 -12.47
CA GLU A 68 0.14 -13.69 -12.31
C GLU A 68 -0.07 -14.22 -10.89
N GLU A 69 0.09 -13.36 -9.88
CA GLU A 69 -0.02 -13.72 -8.45
C GLU A 69 -1.44 -13.55 -7.86
N ARG A 70 -2.44 -13.13 -8.65
CA ARG A 70 -3.85 -13.04 -8.23
C ARG A 70 -4.49 -14.39 -7.86
N PRO A 71 -4.22 -15.51 -8.55
CA PRO A 71 -4.89 -16.77 -8.26
C PRO A 71 -4.53 -17.29 -6.88
N LEU A 72 -5.56 -17.54 -6.05
CA LEU A 72 -5.37 -18.27 -4.80
C LEU A 72 -5.04 -19.74 -5.08
N SER A 73 -4.13 -20.30 -4.28
CA SER A 73 -3.86 -21.74 -4.27
C SER A 73 -5.12 -22.54 -3.96
N ASP A 74 -5.19 -23.77 -4.46
CA ASP A 74 -6.35 -24.65 -4.24
C ASP A 74 -6.65 -24.85 -2.75
N LEU A 75 -5.59 -24.98 -1.93
CA LEU A 75 -5.73 -25.07 -0.47
C LEU A 75 -6.46 -23.85 0.12
N ASN A 76 -6.05 -22.64 -0.26
CA ASN A 76 -6.66 -21.42 0.25
C ASN A 76 -8.12 -21.29 -0.22
N ARG A 77 -8.42 -21.69 -1.45
CA ARG A 77 -9.79 -21.70 -1.99
C ARG A 77 -10.69 -22.65 -1.18
N THR A 78 -10.22 -23.89 -0.97
CA THR A 78 -10.96 -24.88 -0.18
C THR A 78 -11.21 -24.39 1.24
N LEU A 79 -10.18 -23.85 1.90
CA LEU A 79 -10.27 -23.35 3.27
C LEU A 79 -11.28 -22.19 3.39
N ILE A 80 -11.30 -21.25 2.44
CA ILE A 80 -12.28 -20.16 2.42
C ILE A 80 -13.71 -20.71 2.31
N HIS A 81 -13.96 -21.68 1.43
CA HIS A 81 -15.29 -22.29 1.30
C HIS A 81 -15.72 -23.03 2.57
N GLU A 82 -14.81 -23.75 3.23
CA GLU A 82 -15.11 -24.47 4.47
C GLU A 82 -15.38 -23.54 5.66
N LEU A 83 -14.68 -22.42 5.75
CA LEU A 83 -14.85 -21.43 6.83
C LEU A 83 -16.09 -20.56 6.60
N ALA A 84 -16.27 -20.04 5.38
CA ALA A 84 -17.42 -19.21 5.05
C ALA A 84 -18.74 -20.01 5.07
N GLY A 85 -18.71 -21.28 4.66
CA GLY A 85 -19.87 -22.18 4.72
C GLY A 85 -20.27 -22.62 6.12
N LYS A 86 -19.40 -22.44 7.13
CA LYS A 86 -19.69 -22.71 8.54
C LYS A 86 -20.25 -21.51 9.31
N CYS A 87 -20.35 -20.35 8.66
CA CYS A 87 -20.83 -19.10 9.28
C CYS A 87 -22.27 -18.71 8.92
N LEU A 88 -23.11 -19.65 8.44
CA LEU A 88 -24.56 -19.45 8.25
C LEU A 88 -25.35 -20.54 8.98
#